data_AF-A0A959UWQ2-F1
#
_entry.id   AF-A0A959UWQ2-F1
#
_cell.length_a   1.000
_cell.length_b   1.000
_cell.length_c   1.000
_cell.angle_alpha   90.00
_cell.angle_beta   90.00
_cell.angle_gamma   90.00
#
_symmetry.space_group_name_H-M   'P 1'
#
loop_
_entity.id
_entity.type
_entity.pdbx_description
1 polymer ?
#
loop_
_entity_poly.entity_id
_entity_poly.type
_entity_poly.pdbx_seq_one_letter_code
_entity_poly.pdbx_strand_id
1 'polypeptide(L)'
;AGQALLGASCVAGGGDVNGDGFDELVLGLPDWENSAGTPDEGCALVHYGSSSGIQTTGASTLQSNQANANMGAAVAAAGDMNGDGYADLLIGLPLYDQTLTDEGHARLHLGRNPTITPSAAATIRGAETGAELGLAVAGAGDVNGDGYSDILVGAPLFDSGAADAGRTVFGYGNEGGNIDRLTRQYQADLVNPLATNCMDFADPDHFGIGHFARSPIQRNAVRMHWEVVFEGQAFSGSPITSGQGNTGVSAAAIDIGAGGTEIKQLIYKTPNFIRYKWRVRLEYDKAKLIDGQPFSRWFYGYASGYGDIGVLPVELLTIAAAEEGAVNRVSWATATESNSSVFEVERSMDGSTFEHIGTVPAAGNSLQTIDYAFFDDDPGALTYYRLRMVDHDGTWEHSPMVSIFRRSGVGGHVFPVPAVNVVYVPLPDLPMGGSADLLDGLGRRVRSWELSPATSARSEEFPIGDLPAGSYTMQVLGKDGHVLKLARVVKQ
;
A
#
# COMPACT_ATOMS: atom_id res chain seq x y z
N ALA A 1 26.06 -27.28 -41.07
CA ALA A 1 24.71 -27.38 -41.66
C ALA A 1 23.76 -27.63 -40.50
N GLY A 2 22.74 -26.78 -40.36
CA GLY A 2 21.98 -26.60 -39.13
C GLY A 2 21.44 -27.88 -38.53
N GLN A 3 21.65 -28.07 -37.23
CA GLN A 3 20.66 -28.80 -36.46
C GLN A 3 19.39 -27.99 -36.61
N ALA A 4 18.45 -28.57 -37.35
CA ALA A 4 17.19 -27.93 -37.62
C ALA A 4 16.52 -27.67 -36.26
N LEU A 5 16.01 -26.45 -36.07
CA LEU A 5 15.14 -26.03 -34.96
C LEU A 5 13.77 -26.77 -35.01
N LEU A 6 13.74 -27.96 -35.60
CA LEU A 6 12.55 -28.78 -35.81
C LEU A 6 12.34 -29.63 -34.55
N GLY A 7 11.10 -29.63 -34.03
CA GLY A 7 10.71 -30.43 -32.86
C GLY A 7 10.52 -29.62 -31.58
N ALA A 8 10.72 -28.30 -31.59
CA ALA A 8 10.31 -27.48 -30.46
C ALA A 8 8.78 -27.44 -30.36
N SER A 9 8.23 -27.83 -29.20
CA SER A 9 6.79 -27.77 -28.93
C SER A 9 6.34 -26.37 -28.51
N CYS A 10 7.26 -25.61 -27.91
CA CYS A 10 7.02 -24.25 -27.44
C CYS A 10 8.24 -23.34 -27.66
N VAL A 11 7.98 -22.04 -27.75
CA VAL A 11 8.98 -20.99 -27.98
C VAL A 11 8.62 -19.75 -27.17
N ALA A 12 9.63 -19.10 -26.60
CA ALA A 12 9.49 -17.83 -25.90
C ALA A 12 10.70 -16.91 -26.15
N GLY A 13 10.50 -15.60 -26.06
CA GLY A 13 11.61 -14.68 -25.77
C GLY A 13 12.01 -14.83 -24.31
N GLY A 14 13.31 -14.90 -24.03
CA GLY A 14 13.85 -15.15 -22.70
C GLY A 14 14.12 -13.90 -21.85
N GLY A 15 13.88 -12.71 -22.40
CA GLY A 15 14.54 -11.50 -21.90
C GLY A 15 16.04 -11.58 -22.18
N ASP A 16 16.85 -10.80 -21.46
CA ASP A 16 18.31 -10.69 -21.58
C ASP A 16 18.98 -11.39 -20.38
N VAL A 17 19.04 -12.71 -20.48
CA VAL A 17 19.51 -13.63 -19.44
C VAL A 17 21.03 -13.59 -19.27
N ASN A 18 21.78 -13.11 -20.27
CA ASN A 18 23.25 -13.15 -20.23
C ASN A 18 23.93 -11.79 -19.95
N GLY A 19 23.22 -10.67 -20.01
CA GLY A 19 23.84 -9.37 -19.74
C GLY A 19 24.34 -8.59 -20.94
N ASP A 20 24.13 -9.02 -22.18
CA ASP A 20 24.82 -8.45 -23.36
C ASP A 20 24.07 -7.33 -24.11
N GLY A 21 22.78 -7.16 -23.82
CA GLY A 21 21.93 -6.09 -24.35
C GLY A 21 20.87 -6.61 -25.31
N PHE A 22 20.91 -7.90 -25.65
CA PHE A 22 20.01 -8.54 -26.61
C PHE A 22 19.22 -9.65 -25.94
N ASP A 23 17.92 -9.69 -26.24
CA ASP A 23 17.06 -10.71 -25.68
C ASP A 23 17.34 -12.09 -26.34
N GLU A 24 17.24 -13.15 -25.56
CA GLU A 24 17.45 -14.52 -26.00
C GLU A 24 16.18 -15.22 -26.50
N LEU A 25 16.41 -16.30 -27.25
CA LEU A 25 15.37 -17.21 -27.71
C LEU A 25 15.41 -18.49 -26.90
N VAL A 26 14.27 -18.88 -26.33
CA VAL A 26 14.11 -20.13 -25.56
C VAL A 26 13.22 -21.08 -26.34
N LEU A 27 13.66 -22.32 -26.47
CA LEU A 27 12.95 -23.40 -27.16
C LEU A 27 12.75 -24.56 -26.20
N GLY A 28 11.52 -25.02 -26.06
CA GLY A 28 11.22 -26.24 -25.30
C GLY A 28 11.14 -27.45 -26.23
N LEU A 29 11.86 -28.51 -25.89
CA LEU A 29 11.94 -29.76 -26.62
C LEU A 29 11.54 -30.92 -25.69
N PRO A 30 10.23 -31.16 -25.51
CA PRO A 30 9.70 -32.14 -24.55
C PRO A 30 10.11 -33.59 -24.85
N ASP A 31 10.17 -33.94 -26.14
CA ASP A 31 10.52 -35.29 -26.61
C ASP A 31 12.05 -35.46 -26.74
N TRP A 32 12.84 -34.53 -26.18
CA TRP A 32 14.28 -34.60 -26.28
C TRP A 32 14.85 -35.69 -25.37
N GLU A 33 15.67 -36.56 -25.97
CA GLU A 33 16.40 -37.61 -25.29
C GLU A 33 17.88 -37.23 -25.19
N ASN A 34 18.47 -37.41 -24.00
CA ASN A 34 19.90 -37.22 -23.85
C ASN A 34 20.70 -38.41 -24.39
N SER A 35 21.99 -38.19 -24.61
CA SER A 35 22.93 -39.21 -25.05
C SER A 35 23.23 -40.30 -24.00
N ALA A 36 22.70 -40.18 -22.77
CA ALA A 36 22.75 -41.21 -21.74
C ALA A 36 21.54 -42.16 -21.76
N GLY A 37 20.55 -41.93 -22.63
CA GLY A 37 19.44 -42.85 -22.87
C GLY A 37 18.28 -42.74 -21.88
N THR A 38 18.02 -41.55 -21.34
CA THR A 38 16.75 -41.26 -20.64
C THR A 38 15.70 -40.86 -21.69
N PRO A 39 14.71 -41.73 -21.99
CA PRO A 39 13.67 -41.40 -22.96
C PRO A 39 12.80 -40.25 -22.44
N ASP A 40 12.38 -39.37 -23.34
CA ASP A 40 11.40 -38.30 -23.11
C ASP A 40 11.67 -37.42 -21.87
N GLU A 41 12.94 -37.21 -21.50
CA GLU A 41 13.28 -36.35 -20.36
C GLU A 41 12.99 -34.86 -20.62
N GLY A 42 13.03 -34.49 -21.90
CA GLY A 42 12.87 -33.14 -22.40
C GLY A 42 14.04 -32.21 -22.06
N CYS A 43 14.11 -31.08 -22.76
CA CYS A 43 15.01 -30.00 -22.41
C CYS A 43 14.46 -28.63 -22.82
N ALA A 44 15.12 -27.57 -22.32
CA ALA A 44 15.02 -26.25 -22.91
C ALA A 44 16.38 -25.81 -23.47
N LEU A 45 16.39 -25.27 -24.70
CA LEU A 45 17.55 -24.66 -25.33
C LEU A 45 17.45 -23.14 -25.26
N VAL A 46 18.50 -22.49 -24.77
CA VAL A 46 18.62 -21.04 -24.71
C VAL A 46 19.63 -20.58 -25.75
N HIS A 47 19.14 -19.94 -26.81
CA HIS A 47 19.93 -19.36 -27.89
C HIS A 47 20.17 -17.87 -27.66
N TYR A 48 21.43 -17.48 -27.61
CA TYR A 48 21.81 -16.12 -27.24
C TYR A 48 21.56 -15.09 -28.34
N GLY A 49 21.02 -13.92 -27.95
CA GLY A 49 20.85 -12.78 -28.83
C GLY A 49 22.20 -12.12 -29.18
N SER A 50 22.18 -11.25 -30.18
CA SER A 50 23.31 -10.36 -30.49
C SER A 50 22.85 -9.24 -31.43
N SER A 51 23.74 -8.29 -31.70
CA SER A 51 23.54 -7.26 -32.73
C SER A 51 23.36 -7.83 -34.15
N SER A 52 23.78 -9.07 -34.39
CA SER A 52 23.59 -9.78 -35.65
C SER A 52 22.38 -10.73 -35.62
N GLY A 53 21.58 -10.70 -34.55
CA GLY A 53 20.46 -11.60 -34.29
C GLY A 53 20.84 -12.83 -33.44
N ILE A 54 19.93 -13.80 -33.39
CA ILE A 54 20.05 -15.03 -32.60
C ILE A 54 21.25 -15.88 -33.07
N GLN A 55 22.12 -16.23 -32.12
CA GLN A 55 23.24 -17.14 -32.33
C GLN A 55 22.74 -18.59 -32.31
N THR A 56 22.84 -19.28 -33.45
CA THR A 56 22.40 -20.68 -33.59
C THR A 56 23.44 -21.70 -33.10
N THR A 57 24.57 -21.24 -32.56
CA THR A 57 25.65 -22.08 -32.01
C THR A 57 25.98 -21.64 -30.60
N GLY A 58 26.29 -22.59 -29.70
CA GLY A 58 26.61 -22.27 -28.31
C GLY A 58 25.39 -22.03 -27.42
N ALA A 59 24.25 -22.62 -27.76
CA ALA A 59 23.07 -22.60 -26.90
C ALA A 59 23.34 -23.33 -25.58
N SER A 60 22.76 -22.82 -24.49
CA SER A 60 22.75 -23.54 -23.22
C SER A 60 21.60 -24.54 -23.20
N THR A 61 21.89 -25.76 -22.76
CA THR A 61 20.87 -26.81 -22.58
C THR A 61 20.51 -26.94 -21.11
N LEU A 62 19.22 -26.84 -20.81
CA LEU A 62 18.64 -27.02 -19.49
C LEU A 62 17.88 -28.35 -19.46
N GLN A 63 18.27 -29.25 -18.56
CA GLN A 63 17.77 -30.64 -18.54
C GLN A 63 17.09 -30.98 -17.20
N SER A 64 16.12 -31.88 -17.26
CA SER A 64 15.42 -32.39 -16.08
C SER A 64 16.24 -33.46 -15.34
N ASN A 65 16.97 -34.27 -16.12
CA ASN A 65 17.64 -35.52 -15.76
C ASN A 65 16.68 -36.59 -15.21
N GLN A 66 15.42 -36.58 -15.65
CA GLN A 66 14.43 -37.60 -15.31
C GLN A 66 13.70 -38.05 -16.58
N ALA A 67 13.69 -39.36 -16.83
CA ALA A 67 12.96 -39.92 -17.97
C ALA A 67 11.46 -39.59 -17.88
N ASN A 68 10.86 -39.33 -19.04
CA ASN A 68 9.45 -38.97 -19.22
C ASN A 68 9.00 -37.66 -18.55
N ALA A 69 9.90 -36.84 -18.00
CA ALA A 69 9.53 -35.60 -17.32
C ALA A 69 8.95 -34.52 -18.24
N ASN A 70 9.13 -34.66 -19.56
CA ASN A 70 8.53 -33.76 -20.56
C ASN A 70 8.98 -32.29 -20.35
N MET A 71 10.25 -32.08 -19.99
CA MET A 71 10.77 -30.73 -19.75
C MET A 71 10.76 -29.89 -21.02
N GLY A 72 10.29 -28.64 -20.90
CA GLY A 72 10.11 -27.79 -22.06
C GLY A 72 8.77 -28.04 -22.76
N ALA A 73 7.80 -28.69 -22.11
CA ALA A 73 6.41 -28.65 -22.54
C ALA A 73 5.88 -27.21 -22.62
N ALA A 74 6.33 -26.35 -21.70
CA ALA A 74 6.09 -24.92 -21.70
C ALA A 74 7.36 -24.16 -21.27
N VAL A 75 7.61 -23.01 -21.88
CA VAL A 75 8.73 -22.10 -21.54
C VAL A 75 8.22 -20.67 -21.50
N ALA A 76 8.73 -19.86 -20.56
CA ALA A 76 8.44 -18.44 -20.47
C ALA A 76 9.63 -17.66 -19.90
N ALA A 77 9.76 -16.39 -20.28
CA ALA A 77 10.51 -15.43 -19.48
C ALA A 77 9.80 -15.25 -18.13
N ALA A 78 10.57 -15.34 -17.05
CA ALA A 78 10.09 -15.09 -15.70
C ALA A 78 10.28 -13.63 -15.28
N GLY A 79 10.99 -12.82 -16.07
CA GLY A 79 11.48 -11.50 -15.65
C GLY A 79 12.67 -11.63 -14.69
N ASP A 80 12.99 -10.60 -13.94
CA ASP A 80 14.05 -10.58 -12.93
C ASP A 80 13.44 -10.88 -11.56
N MET A 81 13.39 -12.18 -11.21
CA MET A 81 12.71 -12.67 -10.00
C MET A 81 13.55 -12.44 -8.74
N ASN A 82 14.87 -12.32 -8.87
CA ASN A 82 15.80 -12.19 -7.75
C ASN A 82 16.42 -10.78 -7.63
N GLY A 83 16.12 -9.87 -8.57
CA GLY A 83 16.56 -8.48 -8.58
C GLY A 83 18.05 -8.33 -8.88
N ASP A 84 18.64 -9.26 -9.63
CA ASP A 84 20.05 -9.22 -10.02
C ASP A 84 20.30 -8.57 -11.40
N GLY A 85 19.23 -8.12 -12.06
CA GLY A 85 19.21 -7.40 -13.31
C GLY A 85 19.42 -8.27 -14.55
N TYR A 86 19.41 -9.59 -14.40
CA TYR A 86 19.32 -10.53 -15.52
C TYR A 86 17.89 -11.05 -15.62
N ALA A 87 17.43 -11.31 -16.85
CA ALA A 87 16.17 -12.01 -17.00
C ALA A 87 16.33 -13.48 -16.57
N ASP A 88 15.30 -14.02 -15.94
CA ASP A 88 15.19 -15.41 -15.51
C ASP A 88 14.22 -16.19 -16.40
N LEU A 89 14.33 -17.51 -16.39
CA LEU A 89 13.48 -18.40 -17.19
C LEU A 89 12.68 -19.35 -16.32
N LEU A 90 11.42 -19.55 -16.71
CA LEU A 90 10.52 -20.54 -16.11
C LEU A 90 10.22 -21.64 -17.13
N ILE A 91 10.42 -22.90 -16.72
CA ILE A 91 10.29 -24.07 -17.60
C ILE A 91 9.37 -25.09 -16.95
N GLY A 92 8.39 -25.57 -17.70
CA GLY A 92 7.44 -26.60 -17.30
C GLY A 92 7.94 -28.03 -17.54
N LEU A 93 7.58 -28.93 -16.63
CA LEU A 93 7.85 -30.37 -16.63
C LEU A 93 6.60 -31.11 -16.13
N PRO A 94 5.50 -31.14 -16.92
CA PRO A 94 4.18 -31.61 -16.47
C PRO A 94 4.16 -33.08 -16.02
N LEU A 95 5.08 -33.91 -16.51
CA LEU A 95 5.12 -35.33 -16.21
C LEU A 95 6.29 -35.70 -15.26
N TYR A 96 6.77 -34.71 -14.50
CA TYR A 96 7.86 -34.94 -13.55
C TYR A 96 7.38 -35.68 -12.30
N ASP A 97 8.02 -36.82 -12.02
CA ASP A 97 7.80 -37.68 -10.87
C ASP A 97 8.83 -37.43 -9.76
N GLN A 98 8.42 -36.90 -8.61
CA GLN A 98 9.29 -36.83 -7.43
C GLN A 98 8.83 -37.75 -6.31
N THR A 99 7.60 -37.56 -5.88
CA THR A 99 6.96 -38.31 -4.79
C THR A 99 5.63 -38.92 -5.19
N LEU A 100 4.98 -38.35 -6.21
CA LEU A 100 3.76 -38.87 -6.79
C LEU A 100 4.08 -39.28 -8.24
N THR A 101 3.06 -39.72 -8.97
CA THR A 101 3.16 -39.96 -10.41
C THR A 101 2.53 -38.78 -11.12
N ASP A 102 3.22 -38.23 -12.11
CA ASP A 102 2.81 -37.10 -12.93
C ASP A 102 2.32 -35.90 -12.09
N GLU A 103 2.92 -35.63 -10.93
CA GLU A 103 2.54 -34.42 -10.19
C GLU A 103 2.86 -33.14 -10.96
N GLY A 104 3.88 -33.22 -11.81
CA GLY A 104 4.35 -32.14 -12.63
C GLY A 104 5.06 -31.06 -11.81
N HIS A 105 6.08 -30.45 -12.40
CA HIS A 105 6.86 -29.37 -11.78
C HIS A 105 7.07 -28.21 -12.76
N ALA A 106 7.42 -27.04 -12.21
CA ALA A 106 8.05 -25.97 -12.97
C ALA A 106 9.37 -25.58 -12.29
N ARG A 107 10.38 -25.23 -13.09
CA ARG A 107 11.72 -24.86 -12.61
C ARG A 107 12.08 -23.44 -13.03
N LEU A 108 12.54 -22.67 -12.06
CA LEU A 108 13.11 -21.33 -12.28
C LEU A 108 14.62 -21.45 -12.47
N HIS A 109 15.13 -20.91 -13.56
CA HIS A 109 16.55 -20.84 -13.89
C HIS A 109 16.99 -19.39 -13.95
N LEU A 110 18.03 -19.04 -13.18
CA LEU A 110 18.46 -17.65 -13.05
C LEU A 110 19.42 -17.24 -14.16
N GLY A 111 19.19 -16.05 -14.69
CA GLY A 111 20.08 -15.36 -15.62
C GLY A 111 21.46 -15.13 -15.01
N ARG A 112 22.49 -15.08 -15.85
CA ARG A 112 23.87 -14.77 -15.45
C ARG A 112 24.76 -14.49 -16.66
N ASN A 113 25.72 -13.59 -16.49
CA ASN A 113 26.82 -13.41 -17.44
C ASN A 113 27.95 -14.43 -17.22
N PRO A 114 28.42 -15.16 -18.25
CA PRO A 114 28.07 -15.03 -19.68
C PRO A 114 26.94 -15.95 -20.17
N THR A 115 26.44 -16.83 -19.31
CA THR A 115 25.40 -17.82 -19.67
C THR A 115 24.50 -18.08 -18.49
N ILE A 116 23.23 -18.38 -18.77
CA ILE A 116 22.23 -18.77 -17.77
C ILE A 116 22.73 -19.89 -16.84
N THR A 117 22.28 -19.89 -15.59
CA THR A 117 22.62 -20.93 -14.61
C THR A 117 21.91 -22.25 -14.95
N PRO A 118 22.63 -23.35 -15.28
CA PRO A 118 21.98 -24.59 -15.71
C PRO A 118 21.20 -25.31 -14.62
N SER A 119 21.58 -25.13 -13.35
CA SER A 119 20.83 -25.65 -12.21
C SER A 119 19.63 -24.76 -11.90
N ALA A 120 18.47 -25.36 -11.67
CA ALA A 120 17.29 -24.63 -11.21
C ALA A 120 17.54 -24.01 -9.83
N ALA A 121 17.22 -22.73 -9.68
CA ALA A 121 17.29 -22.02 -8.41
C ALA A 121 16.09 -22.33 -7.51
N ALA A 122 14.91 -22.52 -8.13
CA ALA A 122 13.69 -22.91 -7.43
C ALA A 122 12.92 -23.95 -8.25
N THR A 123 12.10 -24.75 -7.55
CA THR A 123 11.19 -25.72 -8.16
C THR A 123 9.82 -25.58 -7.54
N ILE A 124 8.84 -25.22 -8.36
CA ILE A 124 7.42 -25.21 -8.02
C ILE A 124 6.92 -26.64 -8.22
N ARG A 125 6.44 -27.26 -7.14
CA ARG A 125 6.09 -28.67 -7.11
C ARG A 125 4.58 -28.87 -7.19
N GLY A 126 4.14 -29.79 -8.03
CA GLY A 126 2.81 -30.37 -7.97
C GLY A 126 2.56 -31.03 -6.62
N ALA A 127 1.29 -31.08 -6.23
CA ALA A 127 0.87 -31.58 -4.93
C ALA A 127 -0.10 -32.77 -5.01
N GLU A 128 -0.36 -33.26 -6.23
CA GLU A 128 -1.35 -34.31 -6.50
C GLU A 128 -0.92 -35.14 -7.71
N THR A 129 -1.20 -36.45 -7.68
CA THR A 129 -0.95 -37.38 -8.77
C THR A 129 -1.71 -36.96 -10.04
N GLY A 130 -1.02 -36.86 -11.17
CA GLY A 130 -1.65 -36.56 -12.46
C GLY A 130 -2.12 -35.11 -12.62
N ALA A 131 -1.76 -34.20 -11.70
CA ALA A 131 -2.17 -32.80 -11.79
C ALA A 131 -1.50 -32.03 -12.94
N GLU A 132 -0.41 -32.59 -13.49
CA GLU A 132 0.36 -32.03 -14.59
C GLU A 132 0.79 -30.57 -14.38
N LEU A 133 1.24 -30.23 -13.15
CA LEU A 133 1.72 -28.89 -12.87
C LEU A 133 2.90 -28.53 -13.77
N GLY A 134 2.87 -27.35 -14.38
CA GLY A 134 3.88 -26.93 -15.34
C GLY A 134 3.49 -27.20 -16.80
N LEU A 135 2.29 -27.72 -17.08
CA LEU A 135 1.79 -27.80 -18.47
C LEU A 135 1.62 -26.41 -19.11
N ALA A 136 1.41 -25.37 -18.28
CA ALA A 136 1.45 -23.98 -18.69
C ALA A 136 2.26 -23.16 -17.68
N VAL A 137 3.11 -22.26 -18.19
CA VAL A 137 3.91 -21.32 -17.39
C VAL A 137 3.85 -19.93 -17.99
N ALA A 138 3.92 -18.89 -17.17
CA ALA A 138 4.00 -17.50 -17.61
C ALA A 138 4.74 -16.64 -16.58
N GLY A 139 5.47 -15.63 -17.05
CA GLY A 139 5.81 -14.46 -16.24
C GLY A 139 4.55 -13.64 -15.98
N ALA A 140 4.40 -13.14 -14.76
CA ALA A 140 3.27 -12.32 -14.35
C ALA A 140 3.61 -10.81 -14.28
N GLY A 141 4.89 -10.46 -14.42
CA GLY A 141 5.38 -9.12 -14.12
C GLY A 141 5.38 -8.84 -12.62
N ASP A 142 5.57 -7.60 -12.21
CA ASP A 142 5.53 -7.18 -10.81
C ASP A 142 4.09 -6.87 -10.38
N VAL A 143 3.33 -7.87 -9.94
CA VAL A 143 1.90 -7.69 -9.66
C VAL A 143 1.63 -7.11 -8.28
N ASN A 144 2.60 -7.19 -7.35
CA ASN A 144 2.49 -6.61 -6.01
C ASN A 144 3.20 -5.23 -5.90
N GLY A 145 3.95 -4.84 -6.92
CA GLY A 145 4.66 -3.56 -7.00
C GLY A 145 5.91 -3.50 -6.11
N ASP A 146 6.53 -4.63 -5.77
CA ASP A 146 7.69 -4.70 -4.89
C ASP A 146 9.03 -4.52 -5.64
N GLY A 147 8.98 -4.45 -6.97
CA GLY A 147 10.13 -4.23 -7.85
C GLY A 147 10.79 -5.51 -8.37
N TYR A 148 10.22 -6.69 -8.08
CA TYR A 148 10.65 -7.98 -8.60
C TYR A 148 9.57 -8.57 -9.51
N SER A 149 9.96 -9.39 -10.48
CA SER A 149 8.96 -10.13 -11.27
C SER A 149 8.28 -11.19 -10.43
N ASP A 150 7.07 -11.55 -10.83
CA ASP A 150 6.31 -12.68 -10.33
C ASP A 150 6.01 -13.69 -11.45
N ILE A 151 5.51 -14.88 -11.08
CA ILE A 151 5.22 -15.97 -12.02
C ILE A 151 3.89 -16.67 -11.76
N LEU A 152 3.39 -17.32 -12.80
CA LEU A 152 2.22 -18.18 -12.79
C LEU A 152 2.56 -19.57 -13.37
N VAL A 153 2.03 -20.61 -12.73
CA VAL A 153 2.17 -22.01 -13.16
C VAL A 153 0.80 -22.70 -13.12
N GLY A 154 0.39 -23.31 -14.23
CA GLY A 154 -0.87 -24.05 -14.31
C GLY A 154 -0.70 -25.53 -13.98
N ALA A 155 -1.71 -26.10 -13.32
CA ALA A 155 -1.92 -27.53 -13.07
C ALA A 155 -3.37 -27.86 -13.50
N PRO A 156 -3.62 -28.08 -14.79
CA PRO A 156 -4.97 -28.12 -15.34
C PRO A 156 -5.79 -29.34 -14.90
N LEU A 157 -5.13 -30.41 -14.45
CA LEU A 157 -5.77 -31.65 -14.00
C LEU A 157 -5.78 -31.79 -12.47
N PHE A 158 -5.60 -30.67 -11.75
CA PHE A 158 -5.66 -30.67 -10.30
C PHE A 158 -7.11 -30.83 -9.80
N ASP A 159 -7.34 -31.70 -8.82
CA ASP A 159 -8.67 -31.90 -8.23
C ASP A 159 -8.90 -30.92 -7.07
N SER A 160 -9.92 -30.08 -7.20
CA SER A 160 -10.28 -29.12 -6.14
C SER A 160 -11.80 -28.98 -6.03
N GLY A 161 -12.42 -29.88 -5.24
CA GLY A 161 -13.87 -29.96 -5.06
C GLY A 161 -14.64 -30.60 -6.23
N ALA A 162 -14.06 -30.60 -7.43
CA ALA A 162 -14.48 -31.37 -8.61
C ALA A 162 -13.24 -31.97 -9.30
N ALA A 163 -13.47 -33.06 -10.06
CA ALA A 163 -12.43 -33.70 -10.86
C ALA A 163 -11.93 -32.76 -11.96
N ASP A 164 -10.61 -32.70 -12.16
CA ASP A 164 -9.91 -31.86 -13.13
C ASP A 164 -10.37 -30.39 -13.09
N ALA A 165 -10.68 -29.88 -11.89
CA ALA A 165 -11.11 -28.49 -11.72
C ALA A 165 -10.00 -27.50 -12.14
N GLY A 166 -8.75 -27.97 -12.08
CA GLY A 166 -7.57 -27.21 -12.41
C GLY A 166 -7.16 -26.26 -11.29
N ARG A 167 -5.89 -25.87 -11.31
CA ARG A 167 -5.31 -24.92 -10.36
C ARG A 167 -4.28 -24.06 -11.05
N THR A 168 -4.16 -22.82 -10.60
CA THR A 168 -3.02 -21.95 -10.90
C THR A 168 -2.26 -21.69 -9.62
N VAL A 169 -0.95 -21.84 -9.68
CA VAL A 169 0.00 -21.50 -8.61
C VAL A 169 0.66 -20.19 -8.98
N PHE A 170 0.63 -19.26 -8.04
CA PHE A 170 1.25 -17.96 -8.14
C PHE A 170 2.53 -17.95 -7.29
N GLY A 171 3.62 -17.39 -7.79
CA GLY A 171 4.90 -17.29 -7.08
C GLY A 171 5.44 -15.86 -7.11
N TYR A 172 5.71 -15.30 -5.91
CA TYR A 172 6.30 -13.98 -5.78
C TYR A 172 7.80 -13.97 -6.05
N GLY A 173 8.29 -12.88 -6.65
CA GLY A 173 9.70 -12.51 -6.66
C GLY A 173 10.27 -12.35 -5.26
N ASN A 174 11.60 -12.46 -5.13
CA ASN A 174 12.33 -12.27 -3.86
C ASN A 174 11.84 -13.15 -2.69
N GLU A 175 11.15 -14.27 -2.97
CA GLU A 175 10.53 -15.16 -1.98
C GLU A 175 9.58 -14.45 -0.99
N GLY A 176 9.08 -13.26 -1.32
CA GLY A 176 8.32 -12.41 -0.39
C GLY A 176 9.14 -11.91 0.81
N GLY A 177 10.47 -11.82 0.68
CA GLY A 177 11.37 -11.30 1.71
C GLY A 177 11.11 -9.82 2.03
N ASN A 178 11.56 -9.37 3.21
CA ASN A 178 11.46 -7.96 3.62
C ASN A 178 12.11 -7.06 2.55
N ILE A 179 11.31 -6.19 1.94
CA ILE A 179 11.79 -5.18 1.03
C ILE A 179 12.34 -3.98 1.80
N ASP A 180 13.53 -3.52 1.42
CA ASP A 180 14.03 -2.23 1.85
C ASP A 180 13.13 -1.13 1.29
N ARG A 181 12.89 -0.10 2.10
CA ARG A 181 12.11 1.07 1.65
C ARG A 181 12.72 1.63 0.37
N LEU A 182 11.93 1.64 -0.70
CA LEU A 182 12.41 2.08 -2.00
C LEU A 182 12.58 3.59 -2.08
N THR A 183 11.85 4.38 -1.28
CA THR A 183 11.88 5.85 -1.40
C THR A 183 12.27 6.54 -0.10
N ARG A 184 13.04 7.62 -0.22
CA ARG A 184 13.47 8.43 0.92
C ARG A 184 13.58 9.90 0.56
N GLN A 185 13.22 10.78 1.50
CA GLN A 185 13.48 12.19 1.33
C GLN A 185 14.86 12.59 1.88
N TYR A 186 15.45 13.58 1.23
CA TYR A 186 16.73 14.18 1.56
C TYR A 186 16.58 15.68 1.73
N GLN A 187 17.56 16.30 2.38
CA GLN A 187 17.80 17.73 2.24
C GLN A 187 18.06 18.05 0.76
N ALA A 188 17.99 19.35 0.40
CA ALA A 188 18.26 19.80 -0.96
C ALA A 188 19.67 19.46 -1.47
N ASP A 189 20.58 19.03 -0.59
CA ASP A 189 21.90 18.54 -0.96
C ASP A 189 21.92 17.12 -1.57
N LEU A 190 20.80 16.38 -1.51
CA LEU A 190 20.68 14.98 -1.97
C LEU A 190 21.58 13.97 -1.25
N VAL A 191 22.25 14.38 -0.17
CA VAL A 191 23.19 13.56 0.60
C VAL A 191 22.61 13.26 1.97
N ASN A 192 22.10 14.27 2.66
CA ASN A 192 21.64 14.14 4.04
C ASN A 192 20.16 13.73 4.05
N PRO A 193 19.83 12.51 4.48
CA PRO A 193 18.44 12.09 4.54
C PRO A 193 17.68 12.83 5.64
N LEU A 194 16.38 13.02 5.43
CA LEU A 194 15.51 13.59 6.46
C LEU A 194 15.14 12.53 7.51
N ALA A 195 15.02 13.00 8.75
CA ALA A 195 14.54 12.17 9.85
C ALA A 195 13.02 11.94 9.74
N THR A 196 12.53 10.85 10.35
CA THR A 196 11.10 10.56 10.44
C THR A 196 10.38 11.73 11.12
N ASN A 197 9.25 12.15 10.56
CA ASN A 197 8.42 13.26 11.07
C ASN A 197 9.12 14.62 11.15
N CYS A 198 10.23 14.80 10.41
CA CYS A 198 10.92 16.07 10.31
C CYS A 198 10.38 16.87 9.11
N MET A 199 9.86 18.07 9.38
CA MET A 199 9.51 19.06 8.33
C MET A 199 10.55 20.20 8.25
N ASP A 200 11.69 20.05 8.93
CA ASP A 200 12.76 21.05 9.00
C ASP A 200 13.69 20.92 7.78
N PHE A 201 13.18 21.37 6.65
CA PHE A 201 13.98 21.53 5.43
C PHE A 201 14.90 22.75 5.59
N ALA A 202 16.20 22.56 5.38
CA ALA A 202 17.15 23.66 5.43
C ALA A 202 16.96 24.66 4.27
N ASP A 203 16.56 24.15 3.10
CA ASP A 203 16.22 24.95 1.93
C ASP A 203 14.70 25.25 1.94
N PRO A 204 14.26 26.50 1.76
CA PRO A 204 12.85 26.85 1.79
C PRO A 204 12.09 26.38 0.54
N ASP A 205 12.76 26.23 -0.60
CA ASP A 205 12.14 26.06 -1.91
C ASP A 205 12.24 24.62 -2.44
N HIS A 206 13.22 23.84 -1.96
CA HIS A 206 13.49 22.51 -2.48
C HIS A 206 13.71 21.45 -1.41
N PHE A 207 13.57 20.19 -1.81
CA PHE A 207 14.00 19.01 -1.06
C PHE A 207 14.45 17.92 -2.03
N GLY A 208 15.19 16.94 -1.52
CA GLY A 208 15.59 15.78 -2.31
C GLY A 208 14.60 14.63 -2.17
N ILE A 209 14.35 13.92 -3.27
CA ILE A 209 13.75 12.57 -3.23
C ILE A 209 14.74 11.60 -3.85
N GLY A 210 15.08 10.55 -3.12
CA GLY A 210 15.79 9.38 -3.62
C GLY A 210 14.85 8.20 -3.74
N HIS A 211 14.89 7.51 -4.88
CA HIS A 211 14.14 6.28 -5.12
C HIS A 211 15.10 5.20 -5.64
N PHE A 212 15.18 4.07 -4.93
CA PHE A 212 15.95 2.91 -5.32
C PHE A 212 15.27 2.21 -6.50
N ALA A 213 15.77 2.48 -7.70
CA ALA A 213 15.17 2.02 -8.93
C ALA A 213 15.62 0.59 -9.28
N ARG A 214 14.63 -0.28 -9.50
CA ARG A 214 14.76 -1.63 -10.04
C ARG A 214 13.77 -1.84 -11.17
N SER A 215 14.08 -2.79 -12.03
CA SER A 215 13.22 -3.21 -13.14
C SER A 215 12.87 -4.67 -12.90
N PRO A 216 11.58 -5.03 -12.87
CA PRO A 216 11.17 -6.40 -12.61
C PRO A 216 11.41 -7.32 -13.82
N ILE A 217 11.90 -6.82 -14.95
CA ILE A 217 12.05 -7.63 -16.17
C ILE A 217 13.50 -8.08 -16.35
N GLN A 218 14.42 -7.13 -16.21
CA GLN A 218 15.87 -7.21 -16.42
C GLN A 218 16.45 -5.80 -16.27
N ARG A 219 17.78 -5.67 -16.29
CA ARG A 219 18.45 -4.36 -16.33
C ARG A 219 17.88 -3.47 -17.43
N ASN A 220 17.52 -2.26 -17.04
CA ASN A 220 16.84 -1.34 -17.92
C ASN A 220 17.19 0.11 -17.59
N ALA A 221 17.18 0.97 -18.60
CA ALA A 221 17.24 2.40 -18.35
C ALA A 221 15.85 2.90 -17.94
N VAL A 222 15.79 3.73 -16.90
CA VAL A 222 14.52 4.22 -16.36
C VAL A 222 14.49 5.74 -16.21
N ARG A 223 13.30 6.33 -16.24
CA ARG A 223 13.07 7.71 -15.84
C ARG A 223 12.22 7.77 -14.59
N MET A 224 12.57 8.64 -13.66
CA MET A 224 11.77 8.85 -12.46
C MET A 224 10.74 9.94 -12.74
N HIS A 225 9.46 9.63 -12.50
CA HIS A 225 8.35 10.57 -12.53
C HIS A 225 7.99 10.95 -11.10
N TRP A 226 7.61 12.20 -10.87
CA TRP A 226 7.18 12.67 -9.56
C TRP A 226 6.07 13.71 -9.64
N GLU A 227 5.32 13.81 -8.55
CA GLU A 227 4.38 14.89 -8.31
C GLU A 227 4.34 15.23 -6.82
N VAL A 228 4.32 16.53 -6.51
CA VAL A 228 4.26 17.10 -5.18
C VAL A 228 3.14 18.12 -5.13
N VAL A 229 2.20 17.88 -4.21
CA VAL A 229 1.04 18.75 -3.95
C VAL A 229 0.94 19.03 -2.45
N PHE A 230 0.24 20.10 -2.07
CA PHE A 230 0.03 20.36 -0.64
C PHE A 230 -0.95 19.33 -0.03
N GLU A 231 -0.84 19.10 1.28
CA GLU A 231 -1.75 18.18 2.00
C GLU A 231 -3.20 18.68 1.91
N GLY A 232 -4.09 17.88 1.33
CA GLY A 232 -5.49 18.23 1.06
C GLY A 232 -5.80 18.52 -0.41
N GLN A 233 -4.79 18.59 -1.28
CA GLN A 233 -4.99 18.60 -2.74
C GLN A 233 -4.92 17.16 -3.30
N ALA A 234 -5.80 16.81 -4.23
CA ALA A 234 -5.66 15.57 -5.00
C ALA A 234 -4.44 15.62 -5.93
N PHE A 235 -3.82 14.47 -6.19
CA PHE A 235 -2.82 14.36 -7.26
C PHE A 235 -3.49 14.52 -8.62
N SER A 236 -2.74 14.97 -9.64
CA SER A 236 -3.29 15.10 -10.99
C SER A 236 -3.58 13.72 -11.62
N GLY A 237 -4.67 13.62 -12.37
CA GLY A 237 -4.95 12.43 -13.20
C GLY A 237 -4.28 12.48 -14.58
N SER A 238 -3.62 13.59 -14.92
CA SER A 238 -3.03 13.82 -16.23
C SER A 238 -1.65 13.15 -16.34
N PRO A 239 -1.28 12.63 -17.53
CA PRO A 239 0.07 12.12 -17.75
C PRO A 239 1.13 13.20 -17.51
N ILE A 240 2.19 12.85 -16.77
CA ILE A 240 3.35 13.71 -16.56
C ILE A 240 4.29 13.53 -17.75
N THR A 241 4.35 14.51 -18.65
CA THR A 241 5.08 14.41 -19.91
C THR A 241 6.36 15.23 -19.96
N SER A 242 6.49 16.24 -19.10
CA SER A 242 7.65 17.12 -19.00
C SER A 242 7.59 17.96 -17.72
N GLY A 243 8.74 18.44 -17.24
CA GLY A 243 8.82 19.38 -16.11
C GLY A 243 10.00 19.09 -15.18
N GLN A 244 10.53 20.14 -14.55
CA GLN A 244 11.53 20.07 -13.48
C GLN A 244 11.03 20.71 -12.18
N GLY A 245 9.72 20.92 -12.04
CA GLY A 245 9.12 21.61 -10.90
C GLY A 245 8.69 20.66 -9.79
N ASN A 246 7.60 21.01 -9.10
CA ASN A 246 6.94 20.14 -8.14
C ASN A 246 6.27 18.93 -8.80
N THR A 247 6.03 18.98 -10.12
CA THR A 247 5.60 17.85 -10.96
C THR A 247 6.58 17.72 -12.12
N GLY A 248 7.04 16.50 -12.42
CA GLY A 248 8.06 16.33 -13.45
C GLY A 248 8.53 14.91 -13.70
N VAL A 249 9.50 14.83 -14.61
CA VAL A 249 10.18 13.59 -15.02
C VAL A 249 11.68 13.86 -15.11
N SER A 250 12.50 12.86 -14.78
CA SER A 250 13.96 13.00 -14.81
C SER A 250 14.42 13.33 -16.24
N ALA A 251 15.36 14.26 -16.36
CA ALA A 251 15.78 14.80 -17.65
C ALA A 251 16.36 13.75 -18.61
N ALA A 252 17.02 12.72 -18.05
CA ALA A 252 17.57 11.60 -18.77
C ALA A 252 17.05 10.27 -18.21
N ALA A 253 17.06 9.25 -19.06
CA ALA A 253 16.96 7.88 -18.59
C ALA A 253 18.29 7.49 -17.93
N ILE A 254 18.20 6.77 -16.82
CA ILE A 254 19.33 6.33 -16.01
C ILE A 254 19.39 4.81 -16.13
N ASP A 255 20.52 4.29 -16.60
CA ASP A 255 20.80 2.86 -16.55
C ASP A 255 20.94 2.45 -15.08
N ILE A 256 20.06 1.58 -14.61
CA ILE A 256 20.03 1.14 -13.22
C ILE A 256 21.03 0.02 -12.94
N GLY A 257 21.66 -0.55 -13.98
CA GLY A 257 22.59 -1.66 -13.87
C GLY A 257 21.93 -2.93 -13.32
N ALA A 258 22.78 -3.87 -12.87
CA ALA A 258 22.37 -5.18 -12.37
C ALA A 258 21.68 -5.11 -10.99
N GLY A 259 22.27 -4.40 -10.02
CA GLY A 259 21.76 -4.36 -8.64
C GLY A 259 20.71 -3.27 -8.36
N GLY A 260 20.21 -2.60 -9.40
CA GLY A 260 19.44 -1.36 -9.25
C GLY A 260 20.29 -0.16 -8.81
N THR A 261 19.71 1.03 -8.88
CA THR A 261 20.40 2.29 -8.56
C THR A 261 19.45 3.27 -7.86
N GLU A 262 19.91 3.94 -6.80
CA GLU A 262 19.16 5.05 -6.21
C GLU A 262 19.21 6.29 -7.11
N ILE A 263 18.05 6.65 -7.67
CA ILE A 263 17.86 7.87 -8.44
C ILE A 263 17.47 8.97 -7.49
N LYS A 264 18.26 10.04 -7.45
CA LYS A 264 17.97 11.22 -6.64
C LYS A 264 17.60 12.41 -7.51
N GLN A 265 16.56 13.13 -7.11
CA GLN A 265 16.12 14.36 -7.77
C GLN A 265 15.90 15.48 -6.76
N LEU A 266 16.29 16.68 -7.15
CA LEU A 266 15.96 17.91 -6.45
C LEU A 266 14.57 18.37 -6.89
N ILE A 267 13.64 18.48 -5.95
CA ILE A 267 12.22 18.71 -6.23
C ILE A 267 11.78 20.06 -5.63
N TYR A 268 11.05 20.84 -6.41
CA TYR A 268 10.47 22.10 -5.94
C TYR A 268 9.31 21.83 -4.98
N LYS A 269 9.26 22.56 -3.88
CA LYS A 269 8.11 22.61 -2.99
C LYS A 269 7.00 23.46 -3.60
N THR A 270 5.80 23.30 -3.06
CA THR A 270 4.66 24.16 -3.42
C THR A 270 4.79 25.50 -2.69
N PRO A 271 4.84 26.65 -3.41
CA PRO A 271 4.99 27.95 -2.76
C PRO A 271 3.88 28.22 -1.73
N ASN A 272 4.24 28.81 -0.58
CA ASN A 272 3.32 29.19 0.51
C ASN A 272 2.70 28.05 1.33
N PHE A 273 3.09 26.79 1.09
CA PHE A 273 2.64 25.64 1.88
C PHE A 273 3.80 25.00 2.63
N ILE A 274 3.58 24.68 3.91
CA ILE A 274 4.56 24.01 4.77
C ILE A 274 4.37 22.49 4.85
N ARG A 275 3.23 21.99 4.38
CA ARG A 275 2.88 20.56 4.36
C ARG A 275 2.53 20.11 2.96
N TYR A 276 3.14 19.02 2.53
CA TYR A 276 2.96 18.46 1.21
C TYR A 276 3.03 16.94 1.24
N LYS A 277 2.34 16.34 0.29
CA LYS A 277 2.44 14.93 -0.07
C LYS A 277 3.06 14.81 -1.45
N TRP A 278 3.71 13.69 -1.68
CA TRP A 278 4.41 13.42 -2.93
C TRP A 278 4.13 12.00 -3.39
N ARG A 279 4.27 11.78 -4.69
CA ARG A 279 4.30 10.45 -5.30
C ARG A 279 5.43 10.34 -6.31
N VAL A 280 6.02 9.16 -6.43
CA VAL A 280 7.05 8.83 -7.44
C VAL A 280 6.76 7.50 -8.12
N ARG A 281 7.22 7.34 -9.35
CA ARG A 281 7.23 6.05 -10.06
C ARG A 281 8.34 6.03 -11.10
N LEU A 282 8.63 4.85 -11.63
CA LEU A 282 9.59 4.65 -12.71
C LEU A 282 8.85 4.47 -14.03
N GLU A 283 9.42 5.03 -15.10
CA GLU A 283 9.12 4.70 -16.49
C GLU A 283 10.27 3.85 -17.03
N TYR A 284 9.97 2.66 -17.51
CA TYR A 284 10.92 1.72 -18.09
C TYR A 284 11.13 1.97 -19.59
N ASP A 285 12.31 1.64 -20.13
CA ASP A 285 12.51 1.69 -21.58
C ASP A 285 11.56 0.71 -22.28
N LYS A 286 10.74 1.26 -23.19
CA LYS A 286 9.74 0.53 -23.97
C LYS A 286 10.34 -0.52 -24.88
N ALA A 287 11.61 -0.38 -25.27
CA ALA A 287 12.30 -1.36 -26.10
C ALA A 287 12.61 -2.67 -25.35
N LYS A 288 12.54 -2.66 -24.02
CA LYS A 288 12.86 -3.79 -23.14
C LYS A 288 11.64 -4.32 -22.38
N LEU A 289 10.43 -3.89 -22.75
CA LEU A 289 9.18 -4.38 -22.15
C LEU A 289 8.77 -5.70 -22.79
N ILE A 290 8.64 -6.74 -21.97
CA ILE A 290 8.14 -8.06 -22.39
C ILE A 290 6.63 -8.18 -22.13
N ASP A 291 6.15 -7.55 -21.06
CA ASP A 291 4.77 -7.56 -20.58
C ASP A 291 3.94 -6.33 -21.03
N GLY A 292 4.61 -5.33 -21.61
CA GLY A 292 3.99 -4.06 -22.00
C GLY A 292 3.65 -3.15 -20.82
N GLN A 293 4.27 -3.33 -19.64
CA GLN A 293 4.13 -2.46 -18.47
C GLN A 293 5.17 -1.33 -18.50
N PRO A 294 4.86 -0.13 -19.03
CA PRO A 294 5.86 0.95 -19.14
C PRO A 294 6.16 1.65 -17.82
N PHE A 295 5.38 1.41 -16.76
CA PHE A 295 5.55 2.11 -15.48
C PHE A 295 5.48 1.16 -14.29
N SER A 296 6.28 1.46 -13.26
CA SER A 296 6.04 0.92 -11.93
C SER A 296 4.72 1.47 -11.36
N ARG A 297 4.26 0.88 -10.26
CA ARG A 297 3.24 1.53 -9.42
C ARG A 297 3.72 2.89 -8.92
N TRP A 298 2.78 3.69 -8.42
CA TRP A 298 3.09 4.89 -7.65
C TRP A 298 3.50 4.53 -6.23
N PHE A 299 4.57 5.14 -5.77
CA PHE A 299 5.00 5.18 -4.37
C PHE A 299 4.66 6.53 -3.79
N TYR A 300 4.18 6.55 -2.56
CA TYR A 300 3.65 7.75 -1.93
C TYR A 300 4.44 8.10 -0.66
N GLY A 301 4.40 9.37 -0.27
CA GLY A 301 4.86 9.81 1.03
C GLY A 301 4.42 11.22 1.38
N TYR A 302 4.66 11.59 2.63
CA TYR A 302 4.35 12.89 3.20
C TYR A 302 5.64 13.68 3.46
N ALA A 303 5.51 14.90 3.99
CA ALA A 303 6.63 15.73 4.42
C ALA A 303 7.49 15.12 5.55
N SER A 304 7.17 13.89 6.01
CA SER A 304 8.00 13.09 6.90
C SER A 304 9.10 12.37 6.13
N GLY A 305 10.36 12.46 6.58
CA GLY A 305 11.57 12.04 5.85
C GLY A 305 11.70 10.60 5.33
N TYR A 306 10.73 9.72 5.58
CA TYR A 306 10.67 8.37 5.01
C TYR A 306 9.40 8.21 4.18
N GLY A 307 9.52 7.60 3.00
CA GLY A 307 8.37 7.21 2.20
C GLY A 307 8.38 5.73 1.92
N ASP A 308 7.35 5.04 2.40
CA ASP A 308 6.85 3.77 1.86
C ASP A 308 5.51 3.50 2.56
N ILE A 309 4.48 4.26 2.18
CA ILE A 309 3.11 4.05 2.70
C ILE A 309 2.32 3.04 1.86
N GLY A 310 2.98 2.25 1.01
CA GLY A 310 2.32 1.23 0.19
C GLY A 310 1.31 1.83 -0.78
N VAL A 311 0.57 0.97 -1.49
CA VAL A 311 -0.68 1.39 -2.16
C VAL A 311 -1.54 2.00 -1.06
N LEU A 312 -1.80 3.31 -1.14
CA LEU A 312 -2.88 3.85 -0.32
C LEU A 312 -4.14 3.17 -0.84
N PRO A 313 -4.76 2.29 -0.06
CA PRO A 313 -5.87 1.50 -0.52
C PRO A 313 -7.11 2.35 -0.68
N VAL A 314 -7.12 3.56 -0.13
CA VAL A 314 -8.19 4.53 -0.28
C VAL A 314 -7.60 5.92 -0.48
N GLU A 315 -7.85 6.55 -1.63
CA GLU A 315 -7.58 7.99 -1.77
C GLU A 315 -8.77 8.77 -1.21
N LEU A 316 -8.70 9.20 0.05
CA LEU A 316 -9.76 9.98 0.67
C LEU A 316 -9.80 11.41 0.07
N LEU A 317 -10.92 11.77 -0.57
CA LEU A 317 -11.14 13.10 -1.12
C LEU A 317 -11.57 14.09 -0.03
N THR A 318 -12.51 13.68 0.81
CA THR A 318 -13.07 14.53 1.85
C THR A 318 -13.42 13.71 3.09
N ILE A 319 -13.41 14.38 4.23
CA ILE A 319 -14.08 13.94 5.45
C ILE A 319 -14.69 15.18 6.10
N ALA A 320 -15.90 15.05 6.62
CA ALA A 320 -16.64 16.11 7.28
C ALA A 320 -17.54 15.56 8.38
N ALA A 321 -17.86 16.39 9.37
CA ALA A 321 -18.86 16.10 10.39
C ALA A 321 -19.92 17.20 10.42
N ALA A 322 -21.19 16.81 10.52
CA ALA A 322 -22.34 17.71 10.57
C ALA A 322 -23.32 17.31 11.69
N GLU A 323 -24.02 18.30 12.27
CA GLU A 323 -25.00 18.09 13.32
C GLU A 323 -26.35 17.80 12.66
N GLU A 324 -26.94 16.64 12.96
CA GLU A 324 -28.25 16.25 12.44
C GLU A 324 -29.18 15.84 13.58
N GLY A 325 -30.05 16.74 14.01
CA GLY A 325 -30.99 16.45 15.10
C GLY A 325 -30.24 16.16 16.41
N ALA A 326 -30.40 14.96 16.97
CA ALA A 326 -29.70 14.53 18.19
C ALA A 326 -28.35 13.80 17.92
N VAL A 327 -28.01 13.54 16.65
CA VAL A 327 -26.86 12.71 16.25
C VAL A 327 -25.84 13.54 15.47
N ASN A 328 -24.60 13.09 15.37
CA ASN A 328 -23.61 13.67 14.47
C ASN A 328 -23.43 12.77 13.25
N ARG A 329 -23.55 13.33 12.04
CA ARG A 329 -23.24 12.62 10.81
C ARG A 329 -21.79 12.87 10.43
N VAL A 330 -21.00 11.81 10.35
CA VAL A 330 -19.65 11.81 9.77
C VAL A 330 -19.76 11.30 8.35
N SER A 331 -19.30 12.06 7.36
CA SER A 331 -19.34 11.65 5.96
C SER A 331 -18.02 11.87 5.27
N TRP A 332 -17.69 10.97 4.34
CA TRP A 332 -16.46 11.03 3.56
C TRP A 332 -16.68 10.56 2.13
N ALA A 333 -15.76 10.93 1.26
CA ALA A 333 -15.75 10.49 -0.13
C ALA A 333 -14.38 9.92 -0.47
N THR A 334 -14.36 8.81 -1.19
CA THR A 334 -13.14 8.17 -1.70
C THR A 334 -13.02 8.46 -3.20
N ALA A 335 -11.81 8.74 -3.70
CA ALA A 335 -11.56 8.93 -5.13
C ALA A 335 -11.44 7.59 -5.83
N THR A 336 -10.66 6.70 -5.21
CA THR A 336 -10.44 5.31 -5.59
C THR A 336 -10.28 4.46 -4.33
N GLU A 337 -10.65 3.19 -4.46
CA GLU A 337 -10.48 2.14 -3.46
C GLU A 337 -9.77 0.96 -4.12
N SER A 338 -8.82 0.35 -3.43
CA SER A 338 -8.03 -0.78 -3.91
C SER A 338 -7.68 -1.62 -2.70
N ASN A 339 -8.12 -2.87 -2.65
CA ASN A 339 -7.92 -3.77 -1.51
C ASN A 339 -8.53 -3.28 -0.16
N SER A 340 -9.47 -2.34 -0.19
CA SER A 340 -10.04 -1.73 1.02
C SER A 340 -11.09 -2.64 1.65
N SER A 341 -10.93 -2.98 2.92
CA SER A 341 -11.87 -3.84 3.63
C SER A 341 -12.97 -3.01 4.30
N VAL A 342 -12.58 -2.12 5.22
CA VAL A 342 -13.52 -1.37 6.05
C VAL A 342 -13.00 0.01 6.46
N PHE A 343 -13.92 0.90 6.80
CA PHE A 343 -13.68 2.14 7.50
C PHE A 343 -14.13 2.01 8.95
N GLU A 344 -13.18 1.98 9.89
CA GLU A 344 -13.45 2.06 11.32
C GLU A 344 -13.59 3.53 11.71
N VAL A 345 -14.77 3.95 12.16
CA VAL A 345 -15.03 5.32 12.62
C VAL A 345 -14.59 5.43 14.08
N GLU A 346 -13.72 6.40 14.35
CA GLU A 346 -13.20 6.66 15.68
C GLU A 346 -13.62 8.05 16.17
N ARG A 347 -13.94 8.13 17.47
CA ARG A 347 -14.43 9.32 18.16
C ARG A 347 -13.48 9.72 19.26
N SER A 348 -13.30 11.02 19.47
CA SER A 348 -12.61 11.55 20.65
C SER A 348 -13.34 12.78 21.21
N MET A 349 -13.34 12.92 22.53
CA MET A 349 -13.86 14.11 23.23
C MET A 349 -12.75 15.11 23.62
N ASP A 350 -11.48 14.67 23.57
CA ASP A 350 -10.31 15.49 23.92
C ASP A 350 -9.36 15.73 22.73
N GLY A 351 -9.65 15.11 21.58
CA GLY A 351 -8.85 15.18 20.36
C GLY A 351 -7.56 14.37 20.40
N SER A 352 -7.35 13.54 21.44
CA SER A 352 -6.12 12.78 21.68
C SER A 352 -6.37 11.29 21.97
N THR A 353 -7.43 10.97 22.71
CA THR A 353 -7.85 9.61 23.05
C THR A 353 -9.04 9.26 22.17
N PHE A 354 -8.84 8.33 21.24
CA PHE A 354 -9.88 7.91 20.30
C PHE A 354 -10.45 6.54 20.69
N GLU A 355 -11.76 6.43 20.66
CA GLU A 355 -12.49 5.17 20.81
C GLU A 355 -13.15 4.80 19.48
N HIS A 356 -13.19 3.51 19.18
CA HIS A 356 -13.91 2.99 18.03
C HIS A 356 -15.43 3.01 18.29
N ILE A 357 -16.20 3.64 17.39
CA ILE A 357 -17.66 3.80 17.54
C ILE A 357 -18.47 3.02 16.48
N GLY A 358 -17.83 2.53 15.42
CA GLY A 358 -18.48 1.68 14.45
C GLY A 358 -17.66 1.45 13.18
N THR A 359 -18.17 0.57 12.31
CA THR A 359 -17.49 0.15 11.09
C THR A 359 -18.41 0.28 9.88
N VAL A 360 -17.90 0.81 8.78
CA VAL A 360 -18.58 0.89 7.49
C VAL A 360 -17.79 0.08 6.46
N PRO A 361 -18.40 -0.92 5.79
CA PRO A 361 -17.71 -1.68 4.73
C PRO A 361 -17.27 -0.77 3.58
N ALA A 362 -16.03 -0.96 3.12
CA ALA A 362 -15.55 -0.32 1.90
C ALA A 362 -16.05 -1.10 0.67
N ALA A 363 -15.88 -0.53 -0.53
CA ALA A 363 -16.27 -1.18 -1.78
C ALA A 363 -15.27 -2.27 -2.23
N GLY A 364 -14.16 -2.48 -1.52
CA GLY A 364 -13.13 -3.43 -1.91
C GLY A 364 -12.19 -2.84 -2.95
N ASN A 365 -12.71 -2.66 -4.18
CA ASN A 365 -11.99 -2.11 -5.30
C ASN A 365 -12.91 -1.20 -6.13
N SER A 366 -12.57 0.09 -6.25
CA SER A 366 -13.30 1.08 -7.02
C SER A 366 -12.36 2.09 -7.67
N LEU A 367 -12.61 2.41 -8.94
CA LEU A 367 -11.98 3.54 -9.62
C LEU A 367 -12.94 4.74 -9.75
N GLN A 368 -14.13 4.65 -9.14
CA GLN A 368 -15.13 5.71 -9.12
C GLN A 368 -15.26 6.28 -7.72
N THR A 369 -15.65 7.56 -7.65
CA THR A 369 -15.93 8.21 -6.39
C THR A 369 -17.10 7.57 -5.67
N ILE A 370 -16.92 7.22 -4.39
CA ILE A 370 -17.99 6.68 -3.55
C ILE A 370 -18.13 7.54 -2.30
N ASP A 371 -19.37 7.89 -1.98
CA ASP A 371 -19.74 8.65 -0.79
C ASP A 371 -20.23 7.73 0.32
N TYR A 372 -19.72 7.95 1.53
CA TYR A 372 -20.03 7.19 2.73
C TYR A 372 -20.54 8.09 3.86
N ALA A 373 -21.26 7.48 4.80
CA ALA A 373 -21.70 8.16 6.01
C ALA A 373 -21.82 7.21 7.19
N PHE A 374 -21.59 7.75 8.38
CA PHE A 374 -21.80 7.12 9.67
C PHE A 374 -22.51 8.10 10.61
N PHE A 375 -23.38 7.60 11.49
CA PHE A 375 -24.12 8.39 12.47
C PHE A 375 -23.67 8.03 13.88
N ASP A 376 -23.17 9.02 14.61
CA ASP A 376 -22.85 8.92 16.04
C ASP A 376 -24.07 9.34 16.86
N ASP A 377 -24.67 8.36 17.54
CA ASP A 377 -25.91 8.51 18.32
C ASP A 377 -25.69 9.08 19.73
N ASP A 378 -24.45 9.15 20.22
CA ASP A 378 -24.12 9.70 21.55
C ASP A 378 -23.00 10.76 21.47
N PRO A 379 -23.17 11.82 20.68
CA PRO A 379 -22.11 12.79 20.44
C PRO A 379 -21.93 13.75 21.63
N GLY A 380 -20.67 14.11 21.90
CA GLY A 380 -20.33 15.16 22.86
C GLY A 380 -20.64 16.57 22.35
N ALA A 381 -20.46 17.57 23.23
CA ALA A 381 -20.64 18.98 22.87
C ALA A 381 -19.57 19.47 21.89
N LEU A 382 -18.34 18.98 22.04
CA LEU A 382 -17.26 19.06 21.07
C LEU A 382 -16.78 17.64 20.84
N THR A 383 -16.82 17.20 19.59
CA THR A 383 -16.43 15.83 19.23
C THR A 383 -15.52 15.86 18.02
N TYR A 384 -14.46 15.07 18.10
CA TYR A 384 -13.50 14.86 17.04
C TYR A 384 -13.75 13.48 16.43
N TYR A 385 -13.70 13.39 15.11
CA TYR A 385 -13.81 12.15 14.37
C TYR A 385 -12.60 11.97 13.46
N ARG A 386 -12.23 10.71 13.26
CA ARG A 386 -11.35 10.27 12.18
C ARG A 386 -11.76 8.87 11.76
N LEU A 387 -11.27 8.45 10.61
CA LEU A 387 -11.42 7.08 10.13
C LEU A 387 -10.09 6.37 10.32
N ARG A 388 -10.15 5.10 10.69
CA ARG A 388 -9.10 4.14 10.46
C ARG A 388 -9.51 3.29 9.26
N MET A 389 -8.82 3.50 8.15
CA MET A 389 -9.08 2.88 6.86
C MET A 389 -8.28 1.59 6.83
N VAL A 390 -8.97 0.45 6.75
CA VAL A 390 -8.38 -0.90 6.94
C VAL A 390 -8.53 -1.72 5.67
N ASP A 391 -7.50 -2.50 5.36
CA ASP A 391 -7.41 -3.29 4.14
C ASP A 391 -7.66 -4.76 4.36
N HIS A 392 -7.87 -5.49 3.25
CA HIS A 392 -8.04 -6.94 3.32
C HIS A 392 -6.77 -7.67 3.76
N ASP A 393 -5.60 -7.05 3.66
CA ASP A 393 -4.34 -7.56 4.21
C ASP A 393 -4.11 -7.17 5.69
N GLY A 394 -5.03 -6.40 6.28
CA GLY A 394 -4.97 -5.97 7.68
C GLY A 394 -4.09 -4.75 7.94
N THR A 395 -3.48 -4.14 6.92
CA THR A 395 -2.84 -2.83 7.04
C THR A 395 -3.90 -1.73 7.19
N TRP A 396 -3.49 -0.58 7.73
CA TRP A 396 -4.42 0.52 7.99
C TRP A 396 -3.73 1.90 8.07
N GLU A 397 -4.50 2.94 7.79
CA GLU A 397 -4.10 4.35 7.94
C GLU A 397 -5.23 5.19 8.55
N HIS A 398 -4.90 6.30 9.21
CA HIS A 398 -5.90 7.26 9.67
C HIS A 398 -6.18 8.37 8.65
N SER A 399 -7.45 8.76 8.52
CA SER A 399 -7.83 10.00 7.86
C SER A 399 -7.35 11.24 8.63
N PRO A 400 -7.38 12.43 8.01
CA PRO A 400 -7.40 13.69 8.76
C PRO A 400 -8.54 13.71 9.78
N MET A 401 -8.33 14.42 10.89
CA MET A 401 -9.35 14.61 11.92
C MET A 401 -10.31 15.73 11.53
N VAL A 402 -11.60 15.52 11.78
CA VAL A 402 -12.64 16.55 11.71
C VAL A 402 -13.23 16.77 13.08
N SER A 403 -13.69 17.99 13.35
CA SER A 403 -14.34 18.30 14.62
C SER A 403 -15.69 18.94 14.38
N ILE A 404 -16.59 18.70 15.31
CA ILE A 404 -17.90 19.34 15.33
C ILE A 404 -18.24 19.81 16.72
N PHE A 405 -18.79 21.02 16.77
CA PHE A 405 -19.29 21.65 17.98
C PHE A 405 -20.81 21.74 17.91
N ARG A 406 -21.50 21.06 18.82
CA ARG A 406 -22.96 21.07 18.92
C ARG A 406 -23.42 22.28 19.73
N ARG A 407 -24.30 23.10 19.15
CA ARG A 407 -24.83 24.31 19.80
C ARG A 407 -26.04 24.05 20.70
N SER A 408 -26.73 22.92 20.49
CA SER A 408 -27.88 22.46 21.27
C SER A 408 -27.54 21.12 21.91
N GLY A 409 -27.47 21.05 23.24
CA GLY A 409 -26.97 19.86 23.94
C GLY A 409 -27.95 19.31 24.96
N VAL A 410 -28.46 18.11 24.71
CA VAL A 410 -28.73 17.12 25.78
C VAL A 410 -27.47 16.24 25.85
N GLY A 411 -26.85 16.10 27.03
CA GLY A 411 -25.78 15.10 27.24
C GLY A 411 -24.32 15.59 27.36
N GLY A 412 -23.98 16.85 27.06
CA GLY A 412 -22.57 17.29 26.95
C GLY A 412 -21.74 17.36 28.26
N HIS A 413 -20.41 17.21 28.17
CA HIS A 413 -19.48 17.45 29.28
C HIS A 413 -19.26 18.94 29.58
N VAL A 414 -18.74 19.24 30.78
CA VAL A 414 -18.39 20.61 31.20
C VAL A 414 -17.12 21.07 30.47
N PHE A 415 -17.10 22.30 29.95
CA PHE A 415 -15.97 22.81 29.15
C PHE A 415 -15.72 24.32 29.38
N PRO A 416 -14.51 24.84 29.11
CA PRO A 416 -13.29 24.07 28.89
C PRO A 416 -12.84 23.37 30.18
N VAL A 417 -12.21 22.20 30.06
CA VAL A 417 -11.49 21.57 31.18
C VAL A 417 -10.08 21.25 30.66
N PRO A 418 -9.04 21.96 31.12
CA PRO A 418 -9.02 22.94 32.21
C PRO A 418 -9.64 24.31 31.87
N ALA A 419 -10.30 24.95 32.84
CA ALA A 419 -10.90 26.28 32.71
C ALA A 419 -10.06 27.36 33.40
N VAL A 420 -10.04 28.57 32.81
CA VAL A 420 -9.30 29.72 33.35
C VAL A 420 -10.24 30.71 34.04
N ASN A 421 -11.24 31.27 33.34
CA ASN A 421 -12.12 32.31 33.89
C ASN A 421 -13.57 31.88 34.06
N VAL A 422 -14.05 31.02 33.17
CA VAL A 422 -15.45 30.61 33.07
C VAL A 422 -15.50 29.13 32.71
N VAL A 423 -16.58 28.48 33.10
CA VAL A 423 -16.87 27.10 32.73
C VAL A 423 -18.32 26.99 32.27
N TYR A 424 -18.53 26.36 31.13
CA TYR A 424 -19.83 26.10 30.53
C TYR A 424 -20.32 24.72 30.93
N VAL A 425 -21.52 24.65 31.50
CA VAL A 425 -22.13 23.40 31.95
C VAL A 425 -23.40 23.16 31.13
N PRO A 426 -23.48 22.04 30.40
CA PRO A 426 -24.72 21.64 29.75
C PRO A 426 -25.74 21.22 30.82
N LEU A 427 -26.88 21.90 30.83
CA LEU A 427 -28.00 21.70 31.73
C LEU A 427 -29.10 20.91 31.01
N PRO A 428 -29.72 19.91 31.66
CA PRO A 428 -30.89 19.22 31.13
C PRO A 428 -32.12 20.15 31.14
N ASP A 429 -33.26 19.63 30.68
CA ASP A 429 -34.55 20.32 30.86
C ASP A 429 -34.80 20.55 32.36
N LEU A 430 -35.01 21.81 32.74
CA LEU A 430 -35.25 22.24 34.13
C LEU A 430 -36.61 22.94 34.21
N PRO A 431 -37.75 22.27 34.02
CA PRO A 431 -39.07 22.92 33.91
C PRO A 431 -39.47 23.71 35.17
N MET A 432 -38.88 23.39 36.34
CA MET A 432 -39.10 24.10 37.59
C MET A 432 -37.89 24.93 38.07
N GLY A 433 -36.80 24.97 37.29
CA GLY A 433 -35.51 25.53 37.72
C GLY A 433 -34.74 24.61 38.66
N GLY A 434 -33.67 25.10 39.26
CA GLY A 434 -32.78 24.32 40.13
C GLY A 434 -31.61 25.14 40.67
N SER A 435 -30.53 24.47 41.05
CA SER A 435 -29.27 25.13 41.40
C SER A 435 -28.07 24.41 40.81
N ALA A 436 -26.97 25.14 40.63
CA ALA A 436 -25.65 24.58 40.35
C ALA A 436 -24.73 24.91 41.53
N ASP A 437 -24.14 23.89 42.15
CA ASP A 437 -23.26 24.01 43.30
C ASP A 437 -21.85 23.57 42.93
N LEU A 438 -20.84 24.38 43.23
CA LEU A 438 -19.43 24.04 43.03
C LEU A 438 -18.81 23.60 44.36
N LEU A 439 -18.24 22.40 44.39
CA LEU A 439 -17.66 21.75 45.56
C LEU A 439 -16.13 21.66 45.42
N ASP A 440 -15.40 21.84 46.53
CA ASP A 440 -13.95 21.59 46.60
C ASP A 440 -13.62 20.08 46.63
N GLY A 441 -12.32 19.74 46.58
CA GLY A 441 -11.86 18.35 46.65
C GLY A 441 -12.20 17.59 47.95
N LEU A 442 -12.74 18.28 48.97
CA LEU A 442 -13.25 17.70 50.21
C LEU A 442 -14.79 17.66 50.25
N GLY A 443 -15.46 18.01 49.15
CA GLY A 443 -16.92 18.02 49.03
C GLY A 443 -17.60 19.22 49.69
N ARG A 444 -16.85 20.24 50.12
CA ARG A 444 -17.42 21.45 50.72
C ARG A 444 -17.85 22.42 49.64
N ARG A 445 -19.04 22.99 49.78
CA ARG A 445 -19.57 23.96 48.81
C ARG A 445 -18.81 25.28 48.85
N VAL A 446 -18.22 25.63 47.71
CA VAL A 446 -17.44 26.84 47.46
C VAL A 446 -18.31 27.93 46.83
N ARG A 447 -19.24 27.56 45.95
CA ARG A 447 -20.15 28.49 45.27
C ARG A 447 -21.48 27.82 44.92
N SER A 448 -22.53 28.61 44.75
CA SER A 448 -23.85 28.17 44.31
C SER A 448 -24.47 29.22 43.39
N TRP A 449 -25.19 28.77 42.35
CA TRP A 449 -25.95 29.58 41.41
C TRP A 449 -27.37 29.07 41.31
N GLU A 450 -28.34 29.98 41.21
CA GLU A 450 -29.74 29.64 40.98
C GLU A 450 -30.00 29.52 39.48
N LEU A 451 -30.63 28.42 39.07
CA LEU A 451 -30.94 28.11 37.67
C LEU A 451 -32.40 28.40 37.38
N SER A 452 -32.64 29.26 36.38
CA SER A 452 -33.99 29.61 35.94
C SER A 452 -34.67 28.42 35.25
N PRO A 453 -36.02 28.33 35.35
CA PRO A 453 -36.78 27.31 34.63
C PRO A 453 -36.55 27.37 33.13
N ALA A 454 -36.36 26.22 32.48
CA ALA A 454 -36.45 26.08 31.03
C ALA A 454 -36.99 24.72 30.63
N THR A 455 -37.76 24.73 29.54
CA THR A 455 -38.39 23.56 28.92
C THR A 455 -37.53 22.92 27.84
N SER A 456 -36.27 23.33 27.74
CA SER A 456 -35.30 22.80 26.78
C SER A 456 -33.90 22.87 27.38
N ALA A 457 -33.11 21.83 27.15
CA ALA A 457 -31.72 21.74 27.54
C ALA A 457 -30.91 22.88 26.93
N ARG A 458 -29.93 23.36 27.69
CA ARG A 458 -29.12 24.55 27.34
C ARG A 458 -27.74 24.45 27.94
N SER A 459 -26.77 25.17 27.39
CA SER A 459 -25.50 25.41 28.06
C SER A 459 -25.58 26.71 28.84
N GLU A 460 -25.09 26.72 30.09
CA GLU A 460 -25.04 27.91 30.93
C GLU A 460 -23.60 28.17 31.39
N GLU A 461 -23.23 29.44 31.48
CA GLU A 461 -21.88 29.90 31.81
C GLU A 461 -21.75 30.17 33.31
N PHE A 462 -20.71 29.62 33.94
CA PHE A 462 -20.41 29.76 35.36
C PHE A 462 -19.04 30.43 35.57
N PRO A 463 -18.97 31.65 36.11
CA PRO A 463 -17.72 32.34 36.39
C PRO A 463 -16.94 31.69 37.53
N ILE A 464 -15.67 31.35 37.27
CA ILE A 464 -14.76 30.71 38.24
C ILE A 464 -13.39 31.39 38.36
N GLY A 465 -13.17 32.52 37.69
CA GLY A 465 -11.85 33.16 37.56
C GLY A 465 -11.20 33.59 38.87
N ASP A 466 -12.01 33.85 39.90
CA ASP A 466 -11.56 34.26 41.23
C ASP A 466 -11.25 33.07 42.17
N LEU A 467 -11.43 31.84 41.71
CA LEU A 467 -11.11 30.64 42.47
C LEU A 467 -9.64 30.24 42.31
N PRO A 468 -8.99 29.71 43.36
CA PRO A 468 -7.66 29.12 43.27
C PRO A 468 -7.57 27.99 42.23
N ALA A 469 -6.40 27.78 41.65
CA ALA A 469 -6.14 26.61 40.81
C ALA A 469 -6.37 25.31 41.61
N GLY A 470 -7.07 24.35 41.02
CA GLY A 470 -7.48 23.13 41.73
C GLY A 470 -8.57 22.33 41.04
N SER A 471 -8.90 21.17 41.61
CA SER A 471 -9.99 20.32 41.14
C SER A 471 -11.25 20.59 41.96
N TYR A 472 -12.35 20.85 41.26
CA TYR A 472 -13.67 21.10 41.80
C TYR A 472 -14.68 20.11 41.20
N THR A 473 -15.83 19.97 41.85
CA THR A 473 -16.97 19.22 41.31
C THR A 473 -18.17 20.15 41.17
N MET A 474 -18.70 20.29 39.96
CA MET A 474 -19.96 20.95 39.69
C MET A 474 -21.11 19.95 39.88
N GLN A 475 -22.07 20.29 40.74
CA GLN A 475 -23.26 19.52 41.03
C GLN A 475 -24.49 20.31 40.63
N VAL A 476 -25.28 19.81 39.68
CA VAL A 476 -26.56 20.42 39.29
C VAL A 476 -27.69 19.69 40.00
N LEU A 477 -28.54 20.45 40.67
CA LEU A 477 -29.67 20.00 41.48
C LEU A 477 -30.98 20.48 40.86
N GLY A 478 -31.99 19.61 40.83
CA GLY A 478 -33.36 20.01 40.56
C GLY A 478 -33.94 20.81 41.73
N LYS A 479 -35.07 21.51 41.51
CA LYS A 479 -35.76 22.27 42.57
C LYS A 479 -36.23 21.40 43.75
N ASP A 480 -36.38 20.10 43.53
CA ASP A 480 -36.68 19.07 44.52
C ASP A 480 -35.45 18.57 45.30
N GLY A 481 -34.24 19.05 44.94
CA GLY A 481 -32.99 18.70 45.60
C GLY A 481 -32.34 17.42 45.09
N HIS A 482 -32.88 16.77 44.06
CA HIS A 482 -32.24 15.61 43.44
C HIS A 482 -31.07 16.04 42.56
N VAL A 483 -29.99 15.25 42.59
CA VAL A 483 -28.81 15.47 41.74
C VAL A 483 -29.14 15.07 40.31
N LEU A 484 -29.13 16.06 39.42
CA LEU A 484 -29.37 15.88 37.99
C LEU A 484 -28.08 15.71 37.20
N LYS A 485 -26.97 16.28 37.70
CA LYS A 485 -25.66 16.15 37.07
C LYS A 485 -24.53 16.33 38.06
N LEU A 486 -23.45 15.59 37.85
CA LEU A 486 -22.15 15.79 38.50
C LEU A 486 -21.08 15.88 37.41
N ALA A 487 -20.19 16.85 37.52
CA ALA A 487 -19.10 17.02 36.58
C ALA A 487 -17.84 17.56 37.25
N ARG A 488 -16.68 17.05 36.82
CA ARG A 488 -15.39 17.53 37.31
C ARG A 488 -15.00 18.83 36.58
N VAL A 489 -14.54 19.81 37.34
CA VAL A 489 -14.00 21.08 36.84
C VAL A 489 -12.54 21.20 37.29
N VAL A 490 -11.62 21.42 36.36
CA VAL A 490 -10.21 21.70 36.69
C VAL A 490 -9.93 23.17 36.42
N LYS A 491 -9.65 23.94 37.47
CA LYS A 491 -9.26 25.35 37.38
C LYS A 491 -7.74 25.44 37.26
N GLN A 492 -7.27 26.13 36.22
CA GLN A 492 -5.85 26.49 36.04
C GLN A 492 -5.52 27.86 36.62
#